data_AF-A0A956KBW7-F1
#
_entry.id   AF-A0A956KBW7-F1
#
_cell.length_a   1.000
_cell.length_b   1.000
_cell.length_c   1.000
_cell.angle_alpha   90.00
_cell.angle_beta   90.00
_cell.angle_gamma   90.00
#
_symmetry.space_group_name_H-M   'P 1'
#
loop_
_entity.id
_entity.type
_entity.pdbx_description
1 polymer ?
#
loop_
_entity_poly.entity_id
_entity_poly.type
_entity_poly.pdbx_seq_one_letter_code
_entity_poly.pdbx_strand_id
1 'polypeptide(L)'
;MNKSSYVLTGACALLLACGSDRGPVTTDDVGATTPGTTDDAEATSATTSEPTMATTSESTTSEPTTATTGPSTTGESTDTTDTDACPPGEEDCGDGCVHIADDPANCGGCGVACGVDEGCVLGSCEPTCASGQIACDGACVDPKTNKEHCGGCGQGCYKDSSYDCVDGECVWCSHGTPCDDLCCPKGSSCYDGCS
;
A
#
# COMPACT_ATOMS: atom_id res chain seq x y z
N MET A 1 36.62 -31.41 54.86
CA MET A 1 35.94 -30.10 54.81
C MET A 1 34.43 -30.33 54.72
N ASN A 2 33.73 -29.90 55.77
CA ASN A 2 32.40 -29.26 55.76
C ASN A 2 31.24 -30.12 55.21
N LYS A 3 30.53 -30.90 56.04
CA LYS A 3 29.27 -30.54 56.77
C LYS A 3 28.19 -30.00 55.81
N SER A 4 26.94 -30.45 55.76
CA SER A 4 26.12 -31.19 56.72
C SER A 4 24.84 -31.64 56.02
N SER A 5 24.41 -32.87 56.29
CA SER A 5 23.01 -33.28 56.24
C SER A 5 22.20 -32.46 57.26
N TYR A 6 20.96 -32.07 56.92
CA TYR A 6 19.85 -31.76 57.84
C TYR A 6 18.57 -31.70 56.99
N VAL A 7 17.94 -32.83 56.70
CA VAL A 7 16.79 -33.41 57.43
C VAL A 7 15.66 -32.41 57.63
N LEU A 8 14.62 -32.59 56.81
CA LEU A 8 13.23 -32.16 57.02
C LEU A 8 12.77 -32.43 58.45
N THR A 9 12.25 -31.43 59.15
CA THR A 9 11.22 -31.61 60.18
C THR A 9 10.40 -30.33 60.36
N GLY A 10 9.08 -30.49 60.45
CA GLY A 10 8.21 -29.63 61.26
C GLY A 10 7.48 -28.56 60.45
N ALA A 11 6.26 -28.84 59.97
CA ALA A 11 5.01 -28.74 60.74
C ALA A 11 4.55 -27.29 60.92
N CYS A 12 3.61 -26.93 60.04
CA CYS A 12 2.65 -25.85 60.17
C CYS A 12 1.87 -25.97 61.49
N ALA A 13 1.90 -24.93 62.34
CA ALA A 13 0.79 -24.52 63.21
C ALA A 13 1.19 -23.41 64.20
N LEU A 14 0.31 -22.41 64.29
CA LEU A 14 0.05 -21.53 65.45
C LEU A 14 1.03 -20.38 65.76
N LEU A 15 0.67 -19.14 65.37
CA LEU A 15 0.17 -18.06 66.28
C LEU A 15 0.27 -16.65 65.64
N LEU A 16 -0.90 -16.03 65.45
CA LEU A 16 -1.24 -14.59 65.59
C LEU A 16 -0.20 -13.48 65.31
N ALA A 17 -0.55 -12.69 64.27
CA ALA A 17 -0.52 -11.21 64.18
C ALA A 17 0.74 -10.44 63.70
N CYS A 18 0.47 -9.60 62.68
CA CYS A 18 0.93 -8.21 62.43
C CYS A 18 2.32 -7.92 61.81
N GLY A 19 2.30 -7.22 60.66
CA GLY A 19 3.26 -6.21 60.15
C GLY A 19 4.71 -6.65 59.91
N SER A 20 5.25 -6.66 58.69
CA SER A 20 5.90 -5.54 57.97
C SER A 20 7.05 -6.25 57.20
N ASP A 21 7.38 -6.01 55.94
CA ASP A 21 7.82 -4.76 55.33
C ASP A 21 7.83 -4.89 53.81
N ARG A 22 7.62 -3.73 53.19
CA ARG A 22 7.57 -3.49 51.76
C ARG A 22 8.99 -3.37 51.20
N GLY A 23 9.28 -4.07 50.09
CA GLY A 23 10.30 -3.66 49.12
C GLY A 23 9.67 -2.77 48.04
N PRO A 24 10.38 -1.77 47.50
CA PRO A 24 9.77 -0.61 46.87
C PRO A 24 9.24 -0.89 45.46
N VAL A 25 7.99 -0.48 45.29
CA VAL A 25 7.40 -0.04 44.03
C VAL A 25 7.97 1.34 43.66
N THR A 26 8.41 1.49 42.41
CA THR A 26 8.23 2.75 41.67
C THR A 26 7.35 2.43 40.48
N THR A 27 6.08 2.72 40.68
CA THR A 27 5.02 2.85 39.69
C THR A 27 5.18 4.18 38.97
N ASP A 28 5.28 4.13 37.65
CA ASP A 28 4.67 5.16 36.80
C ASP A 28 3.82 4.43 35.76
N ASP A 29 2.59 4.92 35.65
CA ASP A 29 1.36 4.27 35.24
C ASP A 29 0.83 4.99 34.01
N VAL A 30 0.58 4.28 32.90
CA VAL A 30 -0.60 4.58 32.06
C VAL A 30 -0.98 3.36 31.20
N GLY A 31 -2.17 2.82 31.46
CA GLY A 31 -3.12 2.49 30.40
C GLY A 31 -3.18 1.05 29.87
N ALA A 32 -3.47 0.07 30.74
CA ALA A 32 -4.08 -1.19 30.30
C ALA A 32 -5.60 -1.14 30.57
N THR A 33 -6.38 -0.72 29.58
CA THR A 33 -7.83 -0.88 29.59
C THR A 33 -8.19 -2.31 29.17
N THR A 34 -8.90 -3.01 30.04
CA THR A 34 -9.52 -4.31 29.82
C THR A 34 -10.69 -4.21 28.83
N PRO A 35 -10.92 -5.19 27.94
CA PRO A 35 -12.20 -5.32 27.26
C PRO A 35 -13.20 -5.97 28.22
N GLY A 36 -14.21 -5.20 28.63
CA GLY A 36 -15.37 -5.67 29.37
C GLY A 36 -16.32 -6.44 28.47
N THR A 37 -16.80 -7.57 28.98
CA THR A 37 -17.95 -8.31 28.47
C THR A 37 -19.26 -7.69 28.99
N THR A 38 -20.31 -7.87 28.19
CA THR A 38 -21.76 -7.58 28.39
C THR A 38 -22.23 -6.17 28.01
N ASP A 39 -22.90 -6.06 26.87
CA ASP A 39 -24.34 -5.72 26.85
C ASP A 39 -24.96 -6.06 25.49
N ASP A 40 -26.09 -6.73 25.56
CA ASP A 40 -27.06 -6.96 24.49
C ASP A 40 -27.61 -5.63 23.94
N ALA A 41 -27.54 -5.41 22.62
CA ALA A 41 -28.48 -4.53 21.94
C ALA A 41 -28.48 -4.75 20.41
N GLU A 42 -29.62 -5.22 19.94
CA GLU A 42 -30.28 -4.82 18.69
C GLU A 42 -29.63 -5.19 17.34
N ALA A 43 -29.98 -6.40 16.90
CA ALA A 43 -30.12 -6.70 15.48
C ALA A 43 -31.22 -5.80 14.88
N THR A 44 -30.81 -4.69 14.26
CA THR A 44 -31.67 -3.94 13.33
C THR A 44 -31.35 -4.39 11.91
N SER A 45 -32.36 -4.99 11.28
CA SER A 45 -32.38 -5.43 9.90
C SER A 45 -31.95 -4.32 8.95
N ALA A 46 -30.78 -4.45 8.34
CA ALA A 46 -30.45 -3.72 7.12
C ALA A 46 -31.10 -4.45 5.95
N THR A 47 -32.15 -3.83 5.42
CA THR A 47 -32.82 -4.20 4.18
C THR A 47 -31.83 -4.24 3.03
N THR A 48 -31.66 -5.41 2.42
CA THR A 48 -31.04 -5.62 1.12
C THR A 48 -31.88 -4.90 0.06
N SER A 49 -31.45 -3.71 -0.34
CA SER A 49 -31.92 -3.07 -1.57
C SER A 49 -31.01 -3.55 -2.69
N GLU A 50 -31.51 -4.50 -3.48
CA GLU A 50 -30.91 -4.91 -4.74
C GLU A 50 -30.83 -3.69 -5.70
N PRO A 51 -29.68 -3.36 -6.27
CA PRO A 51 -29.67 -2.60 -7.51
C PRO A 51 -29.96 -3.58 -8.65
N THR A 52 -31.17 -3.50 -9.19
CA THR A 52 -31.50 -4.12 -10.47
C THR A 52 -30.61 -3.50 -11.56
N MET A 53 -29.62 -4.26 -12.03
CA MET A 53 -28.90 -3.90 -13.24
C MET A 53 -29.83 -4.07 -14.44
N ALA A 54 -30.47 -2.98 -14.83
CA ALA A 54 -31.14 -2.86 -16.12
C ALA A 54 -30.07 -2.80 -17.21
N THR A 55 -29.98 -3.88 -17.98
CA THR A 55 -29.23 -3.94 -19.25
C THR A 55 -30.08 -3.27 -20.33
N THR A 56 -29.89 -1.97 -20.52
CA THR A 56 -30.23 -1.29 -21.78
C THR A 56 -28.96 -1.12 -22.58
N SER A 57 -28.75 -2.06 -23.50
CA SER A 57 -27.83 -1.91 -24.62
C SER A 57 -28.38 -0.83 -25.55
N GLU A 58 -27.85 0.38 -25.47
CA GLU A 58 -27.97 1.35 -26.55
C GLU A 58 -26.64 1.42 -27.28
N SER A 59 -26.61 0.68 -28.37
CA SER A 59 -25.64 0.77 -29.45
C SER A 59 -25.74 2.14 -30.10
N THR A 60 -24.94 3.11 -29.64
CA THR A 60 -24.70 4.33 -30.41
C THR A 60 -23.55 4.08 -31.36
N THR A 61 -23.91 3.90 -32.63
CA THR A 61 -22.99 3.98 -33.75
C THR A 61 -22.40 5.39 -33.76
N SER A 62 -21.14 5.53 -33.34
CA SER A 62 -20.38 6.75 -33.57
C SER A 62 -20.03 6.84 -35.05
N GLU A 63 -20.82 7.61 -35.79
CA GLU A 63 -20.41 8.17 -37.07
C GLU A 63 -19.19 9.08 -36.88
N PRO A 64 -18.32 9.21 -37.90
CA PRO A 64 -17.14 10.05 -37.84
C PRO A 64 -17.54 11.51 -37.88
N THR A 65 -17.43 12.22 -36.76
CA THR A 65 -17.48 13.68 -36.78
C THR A 65 -16.22 14.18 -37.48
N THR A 66 -16.46 14.65 -38.70
CA THR A 66 -15.49 15.41 -39.49
C THR A 66 -14.91 16.51 -38.60
N ALA A 67 -13.58 16.50 -38.46
CA ALA A 67 -12.80 17.56 -37.86
C ALA A 67 -13.22 18.90 -38.51
N THR A 68 -14.11 19.61 -37.84
CA THR A 68 -14.40 20.99 -38.14
C THR A 68 -13.30 21.77 -37.45
N THR A 69 -12.34 22.20 -38.25
CA THR A 69 -11.40 23.26 -37.92
C THR A 69 -12.19 24.42 -37.33
N GLY A 70 -12.20 24.53 -36.00
CA GLY A 70 -12.70 25.72 -35.32
C GLY A 70 -11.82 26.89 -35.73
N PRO A 71 -12.39 28.08 -35.98
CA PRO A 71 -11.59 29.23 -36.34
C PRO A 71 -10.71 29.57 -35.13
N SER A 72 -9.39 29.62 -35.33
CA SER A 72 -8.53 30.49 -34.55
C SER A 72 -9.14 31.88 -34.61
N THR A 73 -9.95 32.24 -33.62
CA THR A 73 -10.40 33.60 -33.45
C THR A 73 -9.21 34.37 -32.94
N THR A 74 -8.50 35.03 -33.86
CA THR A 74 -7.79 36.27 -33.57
C THR A 74 -8.83 37.27 -33.06
N GLY A 75 -9.16 37.14 -31.78
CA GLY A 75 -9.91 38.13 -31.03
C GLY A 75 -8.94 39.23 -30.64
N GLU A 76 -8.89 40.27 -31.45
CA GLU A 76 -8.39 41.58 -31.06
C GLU A 76 -9.27 42.08 -29.90
N SER A 77 -8.88 41.78 -28.67
CA SER A 77 -9.52 42.30 -27.45
C SER A 77 -8.69 43.46 -26.94
N THR A 78 -8.95 44.66 -27.47
CA THR A 78 -8.47 45.92 -26.89
C THR A 78 -9.31 46.24 -25.66
N ASP A 79 -9.03 45.60 -24.53
CA ASP A 79 -9.46 46.09 -23.22
C ASP A 79 -8.27 45.98 -22.25
N THR A 80 -7.77 47.14 -21.82
CA THR A 80 -6.47 47.34 -21.19
C THR A 80 -6.49 47.06 -19.68
N THR A 81 -6.80 45.82 -19.31
CA THR A 81 -6.42 45.26 -18.01
C THR A 81 -5.86 43.87 -18.23
N ASP A 82 -4.53 43.77 -18.24
CA ASP A 82 -3.69 42.56 -18.18
C ASP A 82 -4.49 41.26 -18.08
N THR A 83 -4.77 40.66 -19.23
CA THR A 83 -5.26 39.28 -19.31
C THR A 83 -4.35 38.45 -20.20
N ASP A 84 -3.04 38.70 -20.13
CA ASP A 84 -1.97 37.80 -20.61
C ASP A 84 -1.78 36.60 -19.66
N ALA A 85 -2.76 36.33 -18.79
CA ALA A 85 -2.70 35.24 -17.84
C ALA A 85 -3.52 34.06 -18.35
N CYS A 86 -2.88 32.89 -18.40
CA CYS A 86 -3.56 31.65 -18.73
C CYS A 86 -4.68 31.30 -17.74
N PRO A 87 -5.69 30.53 -18.19
CA PRO A 87 -6.69 29.95 -17.30
C PRO A 87 -6.03 29.21 -16.12
N PRO A 88 -6.71 29.12 -14.96
CA PRO A 88 -6.20 28.33 -13.84
C PRO A 88 -5.93 26.88 -14.25
N GLY A 89 -4.72 26.39 -13.98
CA GLY A 89 -4.27 25.05 -14.37
C GLY A 89 -3.40 25.00 -15.62
N GLU A 90 -3.28 26.13 -16.34
CA GLU A 90 -2.46 26.25 -17.54
C GLU A 90 -1.26 27.21 -17.33
N GLU A 91 -0.19 27.00 -18.09
CA GLU A 91 1.01 27.85 -18.14
C GLU A 91 1.13 28.52 -19.51
N ASP A 92 1.60 29.77 -19.52
CA ASP A 92 1.89 30.50 -20.76
C ASP A 92 3.24 30.05 -21.33
N CYS A 93 3.21 29.39 -22.48
CA CYS A 93 4.39 28.92 -23.19
C CYS A 93 4.78 29.79 -24.38
N GLY A 94 4.27 31.02 -24.47
CA GLY A 94 4.55 31.98 -25.54
C GLY A 94 3.79 31.71 -26.84
N ASP A 95 3.53 30.44 -27.16
CA ASP A 95 2.68 30.02 -28.29
C ASP A 95 1.21 29.83 -27.87
N GLY A 96 0.93 29.92 -26.57
CA GLY A 96 -0.39 29.76 -25.98
C GLY A 96 -0.35 29.14 -24.58
N CYS A 97 -1.53 28.93 -24.01
CA CYS A 97 -1.70 28.29 -22.72
C CYS A 97 -1.70 26.77 -22.87
N VAL A 98 -0.87 26.08 -22.07
CA VAL A 98 -0.77 24.62 -22.07
C VAL A 98 -1.04 24.06 -20.68
N HIS A 99 -1.63 22.87 -20.64
CA HIS A 99 -1.98 22.23 -19.39
C HIS A 99 -0.80 21.37 -18.91
N ILE A 100 0.11 21.97 -18.13
CA ILE A 100 1.37 21.33 -17.73
C ILE A 100 1.21 20.14 -16.78
N ALA A 101 -0.01 19.92 -16.26
CA ALA A 101 -0.29 18.85 -15.30
C ALA A 101 -0.47 17.47 -15.95
N ASP A 102 -0.81 17.44 -17.24
CA ASP A 102 -1.18 16.23 -17.98
C ASP A 102 -0.74 16.23 -19.46
N ASP A 103 -0.17 17.32 -19.98
CA ASP A 103 0.43 17.35 -21.32
C ASP A 103 1.83 16.68 -21.32
N PRO A 104 2.02 15.51 -21.96
CA PRO A 104 3.31 14.84 -22.03
C PRO A 104 4.38 15.60 -22.82
N ALA A 105 4.02 16.62 -23.61
CA ALA A 105 4.98 17.49 -24.29
C ALA A 105 5.40 18.71 -23.45
N ASN A 106 4.67 19.03 -22.37
CA ASN A 106 4.85 20.22 -21.53
C ASN A 106 4.72 19.88 -20.04
N CYS A 107 5.23 18.73 -19.60
CA CYS A 107 4.95 18.19 -18.28
C CYS A 107 5.73 18.91 -17.17
N GLY A 108 5.00 19.60 -16.30
CA GLY A 108 5.59 20.43 -15.25
C GLY A 108 6.20 21.75 -15.75
N GLY A 109 6.12 22.02 -17.05
CA GLY A 109 6.57 23.28 -17.65
C GLY A 109 6.67 23.23 -19.17
N CYS A 110 6.74 24.40 -19.79
CA CYS A 110 6.84 24.57 -21.23
C CYS A 110 8.05 23.84 -21.84
N GLY A 111 7.79 22.98 -22.83
CA GLY A 111 8.82 22.21 -23.55
C GLY A 111 9.46 21.07 -22.72
N VAL A 112 8.95 20.78 -21.53
CA VAL A 112 9.39 19.64 -20.72
C VAL A 112 8.67 18.38 -21.21
N ALA A 113 9.20 17.76 -22.25
CA ALA A 113 8.64 16.53 -22.78
C ALA A 113 9.04 15.31 -21.94
N CYS A 114 8.06 14.43 -21.66
CA CYS A 114 8.33 13.15 -21.04
C CYS A 114 9.06 12.18 -21.97
N GLY A 115 9.78 11.24 -21.37
CA GLY A 115 10.50 10.20 -22.08
C GLY A 115 9.58 9.22 -22.80
N VAL A 116 10.21 8.30 -23.54
CA VAL A 116 9.49 7.16 -24.13
C VAL A 116 8.91 6.30 -23.01
N ASP A 117 7.65 5.89 -23.16
CA ASP A 117 6.87 5.13 -22.17
C ASP A 117 6.60 5.87 -20.85
N GLU A 118 6.74 7.20 -20.82
CA GLU A 118 6.32 8.07 -19.71
C GLU A 118 5.11 8.92 -20.10
N GLY A 119 4.27 9.24 -19.12
CA GLY A 119 3.13 10.12 -19.25
C GLY A 119 3.20 11.24 -18.22
N CYS A 120 2.51 12.34 -18.49
CA CYS A 120 2.45 13.42 -17.52
C CYS A 120 1.38 13.13 -16.47
N VAL A 121 1.81 12.96 -15.23
CA VAL A 121 0.94 12.71 -14.08
C VAL A 121 1.20 13.79 -13.05
N LEU A 122 0.22 14.68 -12.86
CA LEU A 122 0.28 15.78 -11.89
C LEU A 122 1.52 16.68 -12.09
N GLY A 123 1.92 16.90 -13.34
CA GLY A 123 3.07 17.73 -13.71
C GLY A 123 4.44 17.06 -13.50
N SER A 124 4.47 15.73 -13.38
CA SER A 124 5.70 14.95 -13.37
C SER A 124 5.63 13.83 -14.41
N CYS A 125 6.74 13.60 -15.09
CA CYS A 125 6.86 12.47 -16.01
C CYS A 125 6.97 11.20 -15.19
N GLU A 126 5.94 10.36 -15.29
CA GLU A 126 5.83 9.10 -14.58
C GLU A 126 5.73 7.95 -15.58
N PRO A 127 6.24 6.74 -15.23
CA PRO A 127 6.15 5.58 -16.10
C PRO A 127 4.69 5.23 -16.43
N THR A 128 4.39 5.04 -17.71
CA THR A 128 3.10 4.48 -18.14
C THR A 128 3.15 2.96 -18.08
N CYS A 129 2.65 2.43 -16.97
CA CYS A 129 2.67 0.99 -16.74
C CYS A 129 1.51 0.27 -17.42
N ALA A 130 1.79 -0.93 -17.92
CA ALA A 130 0.75 -1.81 -18.46
C ALA A 130 -0.29 -2.14 -17.38
N SER A 131 -1.50 -2.50 -17.79
CA SER A 131 -2.56 -2.86 -16.84
C SER A 131 -2.11 -3.94 -15.86
N GLY A 132 -2.28 -3.66 -14.56
CA GLY A 132 -1.87 -4.56 -13.48
C GLY A 132 -0.45 -4.33 -12.96
N GLN A 133 0.37 -3.54 -13.64
CA GLN A 133 1.67 -3.09 -13.14
C GLN A 133 1.54 -1.77 -12.38
N ILE A 134 2.52 -1.49 -11.53
CA ILE A 134 2.66 -0.24 -10.79
C ILE A 134 4.04 0.37 -11.07
N ALA A 135 4.12 1.70 -11.05
CA ALA A 135 5.40 2.40 -11.16
C ALA A 135 6.10 2.35 -9.80
N CYS A 136 7.25 1.69 -9.73
CA CYS A 136 8.13 1.70 -8.58
C CYS A 136 9.55 2.06 -9.02
N ASP A 137 10.16 3.05 -8.36
CA ASP A 137 11.53 3.49 -8.61
C ASP A 137 11.83 3.81 -10.09
N GLY A 138 10.84 4.38 -10.80
CA GLY A 138 10.94 4.72 -12.23
C GLY A 138 10.78 3.54 -13.19
N ALA A 139 10.40 2.36 -12.71
CA ALA A 139 10.15 1.19 -13.53
C ALA A 139 8.75 0.61 -13.29
N CYS A 140 8.17 0.00 -14.32
CA CYS A 140 6.92 -0.72 -14.19
C CYS A 140 7.17 -2.13 -13.68
N VAL A 141 6.59 -2.44 -12.53
CA VAL A 141 6.72 -3.74 -11.87
C VAL A 141 5.35 -4.37 -11.68
N ASP A 142 5.27 -5.70 -11.84
CA ASP A 142 4.08 -6.44 -11.45
C ASP A 142 4.16 -6.76 -9.95
N PRO A 143 3.35 -6.12 -9.10
CA PRO A 143 3.41 -6.34 -7.66
C PRO A 143 2.94 -7.75 -7.26
N LYS A 144 2.33 -8.51 -8.17
CA LYS A 144 1.87 -9.87 -7.90
C LYS A 144 2.98 -10.91 -7.99
N THR A 145 4.07 -10.60 -8.68
CA THR A 145 5.14 -11.55 -8.98
C THR A 145 6.53 -11.00 -8.72
N ASN A 146 6.70 -9.68 -8.62
CA ASN A 146 7.99 -9.09 -8.35
C ASN A 146 8.37 -9.25 -6.87
N LYS A 147 9.46 -9.98 -6.62
CA LYS A 147 9.97 -10.25 -5.27
C LYS A 147 10.42 -9.01 -4.50
N GLU A 148 10.86 -7.97 -5.20
CA GLU A 148 11.33 -6.70 -4.60
C GLU A 148 10.19 -5.71 -4.34
N HIS A 149 9.02 -5.91 -4.97
CA HIS A 149 7.85 -5.04 -4.88
C HIS A 149 6.56 -5.83 -4.63
N CYS A 150 6.62 -6.87 -3.79
CA CYS A 150 5.51 -7.81 -3.61
C CYS A 150 4.33 -7.16 -2.86
N GLY A 151 3.21 -6.97 -3.55
CA GLY A 151 2.05 -6.26 -3.02
C GLY A 151 2.17 -4.73 -3.05
N GLY A 152 3.31 -4.17 -3.50
CA GLY A 152 3.50 -2.72 -3.61
C GLY A 152 4.96 -2.27 -3.67
N CYS A 153 5.20 -0.99 -3.94
CA CYS A 153 6.56 -0.44 -3.98
C CYS A 153 7.27 -0.54 -2.63
N GLY A 154 8.50 -1.05 -2.62
CA GLY A 154 9.29 -1.24 -1.40
C GLY A 154 8.78 -2.36 -0.48
N GLN A 155 7.79 -3.15 -0.91
CA GLN A 155 7.20 -4.25 -0.13
C GLN A 155 7.82 -5.61 -0.50
N GLY A 156 9.12 -5.65 -0.76
CA GLY A 156 9.80 -6.89 -1.12
C GLY A 156 9.80 -7.95 -0.01
N CYS A 157 10.02 -9.19 -0.42
CA CYS A 157 10.11 -10.31 0.51
C CYS A 157 11.53 -10.41 1.10
N TYR A 158 11.81 -9.66 2.16
CA TYR A 158 13.18 -9.40 2.66
C TYR A 158 13.69 -10.31 3.79
N LYS A 159 12.97 -11.37 4.18
CA LYS A 159 13.45 -12.24 5.28
C LYS A 159 14.66 -13.08 4.84
N ASP A 160 14.59 -13.67 3.65
CA ASP A 160 15.66 -14.45 3.02
C ASP A 160 15.30 -14.76 1.54
N SER A 161 16.18 -15.48 0.84
CA SER A 161 15.95 -15.93 -0.53
C SER A 161 14.81 -16.94 -0.70
N SER A 162 14.24 -17.48 0.39
CA SER A 162 13.24 -18.56 0.39
C SER A 162 11.79 -18.07 0.29
N TYR A 163 11.56 -16.76 0.39
CA TYR A 163 10.26 -16.16 0.10
C TYR A 163 10.16 -15.78 -1.37
N ASP A 164 9.02 -16.09 -1.97
CA ASP A 164 8.65 -15.64 -3.31
C ASP A 164 7.39 -14.79 -3.25
N CYS A 165 7.20 -13.96 -4.28
CA CYS A 165 5.96 -13.23 -4.44
C CYS A 165 4.94 -14.08 -5.22
N VAL A 166 3.83 -14.42 -4.58
CA VAL A 166 2.76 -15.20 -5.18
C VAL A 166 1.46 -14.43 -4.99
N ASP A 167 0.90 -13.94 -6.10
CA ASP A 167 -0.33 -13.13 -6.14
C ASP A 167 -0.30 -11.89 -5.21
N GLY A 168 0.88 -11.31 -5.03
CA GLY A 168 1.08 -10.11 -4.21
C GLY A 168 1.34 -10.39 -2.73
N GLU A 169 1.50 -11.67 -2.37
CA GLU A 169 1.81 -12.09 -1.01
C GLU A 169 3.18 -12.79 -0.95
N CYS A 170 3.95 -12.48 0.08
CA CYS A 170 5.22 -13.16 0.33
C CYS A 170 4.95 -14.56 0.90
N VAL A 171 5.13 -15.57 0.06
CA VAL A 171 4.94 -16.97 0.42
C VAL A 171 6.28 -17.64 0.65
N TRP A 172 6.45 -18.25 1.83
CA TRP A 172 7.63 -19.03 2.14
C TRP A 172 7.60 -20.39 1.43
N CYS A 173 8.73 -20.75 0.82
CA CYS A 173 8.94 -22.05 0.20
C CYS A 173 7.93 -22.43 -0.89
N SER A 174 7.44 -21.44 -1.65
CA SER A 174 6.45 -21.66 -2.71
C SER A 174 6.95 -22.62 -3.82
N HIS A 175 8.26 -22.66 -4.03
CA HIS A 175 8.88 -23.52 -5.04
C HIS A 175 9.56 -24.77 -4.49
N GLY A 176 9.44 -25.09 -3.19
CA GLY A 176 10.21 -26.15 -2.55
C GLY A 176 9.41 -27.13 -1.68
N THR A 177 10.13 -27.83 -0.81
CA THR A 177 9.61 -28.70 0.24
C THR A 177 9.92 -28.04 1.59
N PRO A 178 8.92 -27.68 2.39
CA PRO A 178 9.14 -27.06 3.69
C PRO A 178 9.71 -28.07 4.71
N CYS A 179 10.84 -27.73 5.31
CA CYS A 179 11.55 -28.53 6.30
C CYS A 179 11.90 -27.65 7.51
N ASP A 180 10.97 -27.50 8.46
CA ASP A 180 11.11 -26.62 9.64
C ASP A 180 11.60 -25.20 9.25
N ASP A 181 12.87 -24.88 9.45
CA ASP A 181 13.49 -23.58 9.11
C ASP A 181 14.18 -23.55 7.73
N LEU A 182 14.02 -24.59 6.91
CA LEU A 182 14.69 -24.77 5.63
C LEU A 182 13.68 -24.98 4.49
N CYS A 183 13.86 -24.26 3.38
CA CYS A 183 13.14 -24.56 2.15
C CYS A 183 14.02 -25.40 1.22
N CYS A 184 13.66 -26.68 1.05
CA CYS A 184 14.42 -27.59 0.21
C CYS A 184 13.94 -27.59 -1.25
N PRO A 185 14.80 -27.95 -2.23
CA PRO A 185 14.36 -28.18 -3.60
C PRO A 185 13.23 -29.21 -3.65
N LYS A 186 12.28 -29.05 -4.59
CA LYS A 186 11.14 -29.98 -4.72
C LYS A 186 11.62 -31.44 -4.80
N GLY A 187 11.05 -32.29 -3.96
CA GLY A 187 11.33 -33.72 -3.94
C GLY A 187 12.51 -34.13 -3.07
N SER A 188 13.16 -33.19 -2.38
CA SER A 188 14.14 -33.50 -1.34
C SER A 188 13.45 -33.93 -0.06
N SER A 189 14.11 -34.79 0.72
CA SER A 189 13.70 -35.16 2.07
C SER A 189 14.36 -34.24 3.10
N CYS A 190 13.70 -34.07 4.26
CA CYS A 190 14.21 -33.26 5.37
C CYS A 190 15.22 -34.01 6.27
N TYR A 191 15.92 -35.02 5.76
CA TYR A 191 16.84 -35.82 6.55
C TYR A 191 18.25 -35.19 6.53
N ASP A 192 18.64 -34.58 7.66
CA ASP A 192 19.93 -33.89 7.85
C ASP A 192 20.19 -32.78 6.80
N GLY A 193 19.18 -31.92 6.60
CA GLY A 193 19.18 -30.88 5.57
C GLY A 193 18.26 -31.24 4.39
N CYS A 194 18.69 -30.89 3.18
CA CYS A 194 17.99 -31.24 1.94
C CYS A 194 18.71 -32.39 1.24
N SER A 195 18.23 -33.62 1.47
CA SER A 195 18.83 -34.86 0.93
C SER A 195 17.89 -35.61 -0.01
#